data_AF-A0A1Q7Q1T1-F1
#
_entry.id   AF-A0A1Q7Q1T1-F1
#
_cell.length_a   1.000
_cell.length_b   1.000
_cell.length_c   1.000
_cell.angle_alpha   90.00
_cell.angle_beta   90.00
_cell.angle_gamma   90.00
#
_symmetry.space_group_name_H-M   'P 1'
#
loop_
_entity.id
_entity.type
_entity.pdbx_description
1 polymer ?
#
loop_
_entity_poly.entity_id
_entity_poly.type
_entity_poly.pdbx_seq_one_letter_code
_entity_poly.pdbx_strand_id
1 'polypeptide(L)'
;MTFLFCAVLAAAMPPPIVEGRVSEAGGAGAAFAQVTLAQGDHVQVVRTRPDGWFRFRAFQGAGTLTVKLPQGWTAPALTREVGPALRGDVIRADFLATARRVLRGRLLVDGAPLPEVRISAGPASASTDARGLFVLEGLPGGVVDVRVDAPPLAGRVELPAGPADVARDVSVSVPDFGSLRVSRVPQDSFERPISDWLASKRLGVPEIGRMERLAALVGLDPAFRLAMVAPSREAARGAQAAAVLQRYLTGPALVPRERVLFAVAESTRPGHLELLLTRIEEPR
;
A
#
# COMPACT_ATOMS: atom_id res chain seq x y z
N MET A 1 58.59 -40.17 -19.35
CA MET A 1 58.01 -39.92 -18.02
C MET A 1 57.21 -38.61 -18.05
N THR A 2 56.19 -38.53 -18.91
CA THR A 2 55.47 -37.25 -19.19
C THR A 2 53.97 -37.42 -19.50
N PHE A 3 53.45 -38.66 -19.55
CA PHE A 3 52.02 -38.91 -19.78
C PHE A 3 51.20 -39.17 -18.51
N LEU A 4 51.84 -39.27 -17.35
CA LEU A 4 51.17 -39.62 -16.10
C LEU A 4 50.69 -38.41 -15.26
N PHE A 5 50.96 -37.19 -15.69
CA PHE A 5 50.62 -35.97 -14.93
C PHE A 5 49.27 -35.34 -15.33
N CYS A 6 48.74 -35.62 -16.52
CA CYS A 6 47.40 -35.15 -16.92
C CYS A 6 46.25 -36.03 -16.39
N ALA A 7 46.53 -37.26 -15.96
CA ALA A 7 45.49 -38.18 -15.44
C ALA A 7 45.19 -37.98 -13.94
N VAL A 8 46.07 -37.28 -13.20
CA VAL A 8 45.91 -37.07 -11.74
C VAL A 8 45.36 -35.67 -11.41
N LEU A 9 45.32 -34.76 -12.40
CA LEU A 9 44.67 -33.45 -12.29
C LEU A 9 43.20 -33.42 -12.75
N ALA A 10 42.65 -34.56 -13.19
CA ALA A 10 41.21 -34.82 -13.14
C ALA A 10 40.78 -35.15 -11.69
N ALA A 11 41.32 -34.40 -10.73
CA ALA A 11 40.97 -34.44 -9.33
C ALA A 11 39.47 -34.15 -9.24
N ALA A 12 38.71 -35.21 -8.97
CA ALA A 12 37.28 -35.31 -8.68
C ALA A 12 36.56 -33.95 -8.54
N MET A 13 36.31 -33.26 -9.65
CA MET A 13 35.55 -32.01 -9.60
C MET A 13 34.19 -32.33 -8.97
N PRO A 14 33.73 -31.49 -8.01
CA PRO A 14 32.51 -31.77 -7.28
C PRO A 14 31.33 -31.85 -8.24
N PRO A 15 30.29 -32.62 -7.89
CA PRO A 15 29.05 -32.63 -8.68
C PRO A 15 28.51 -31.21 -8.83
N PRO A 16 27.85 -30.89 -9.97
CA PRO A 16 27.22 -29.60 -10.15
C PRO A 16 26.23 -29.32 -9.01
N ILE A 17 26.09 -28.05 -8.67
CA ILE A 17 25.15 -27.57 -7.68
C ILE A 17 24.11 -26.72 -8.38
N VAL A 18 22.84 -26.99 -8.07
CA VAL A 18 21.73 -26.11 -8.43
C VAL A 18 21.16 -25.58 -7.13
N GLU A 19 21.19 -24.28 -6.95
CA GLU A 19 20.73 -23.62 -5.73
C GLU A 19 19.97 -22.34 -6.04
N GLY A 20 19.23 -21.85 -5.05
CA GLY A 20 18.48 -20.62 -5.19
C GLY A 20 17.51 -20.43 -4.05
N ARG A 21 16.68 -19.41 -4.21
CA ARG A 21 15.71 -18.99 -3.21
C ARG A 21 14.31 -18.91 -3.80
N VAL A 22 13.33 -19.40 -3.04
CA VAL A 22 11.91 -19.09 -3.26
C VAL A 22 11.54 -18.01 -2.25
N SER A 23 11.35 -16.77 -2.69
CA SER A 23 11.15 -15.63 -1.78
C SER A 23 10.35 -14.50 -2.42
N GLU A 24 9.80 -13.62 -1.59
CA GLU A 24 9.30 -12.32 -2.04
C GLU A 24 10.42 -11.29 -2.19
N ALA A 25 10.13 -10.21 -2.94
CA ALA A 25 11.07 -9.10 -3.13
C ALA A 25 11.52 -8.45 -1.81
N GLY A 26 10.65 -8.43 -0.79
CA GLY A 26 10.95 -7.96 0.57
C GLY A 26 11.83 -8.89 1.40
N GLY A 27 12.28 -10.02 0.84
CA GLY A 27 13.27 -10.90 1.44
C GLY A 27 12.74 -12.03 2.32
N ALA A 28 11.42 -12.17 2.49
CA ALA A 28 10.86 -13.33 3.19
C ALA A 28 10.96 -14.58 2.33
N GLY A 29 11.42 -15.68 2.94
CA GLY A 29 11.47 -16.98 2.30
C GLY A 29 10.15 -17.72 2.34
N ALA A 30 9.78 -18.36 1.24
CA ALA A 30 8.70 -19.34 1.22
C ALA A 30 9.23 -20.65 1.83
N ALA A 31 9.13 -20.78 3.15
CA ALA A 31 9.55 -21.98 3.88
C ALA A 31 8.76 -23.22 3.46
N PHE A 32 9.42 -24.38 3.38
CA PHE A 32 8.81 -25.65 3.02
C PHE A 32 8.17 -25.73 1.63
N ALA A 33 8.45 -24.77 0.74
CA ALA A 33 8.16 -24.92 -0.68
C ALA A 33 8.89 -26.16 -1.21
N GLN A 34 8.17 -26.98 -1.97
CA GLN A 34 8.74 -28.18 -2.55
C GLN A 34 9.35 -27.82 -3.91
N VAL A 35 10.65 -27.99 -4.04
CA VAL A 35 11.38 -27.78 -5.29
C VAL A 35 11.74 -29.16 -5.84
N THR A 36 11.44 -29.36 -7.12
CA THR A 36 11.74 -30.59 -7.86
C THR A 36 12.74 -30.24 -8.95
N LEU A 37 13.87 -30.95 -9.03
CA LEU A 37 14.81 -30.90 -10.14
C LEU A 37 14.69 -32.19 -10.95
N ALA A 38 14.31 -32.09 -12.21
CA ALA A 38 14.29 -33.21 -13.16
C ALA A 38 15.42 -33.07 -14.19
N GLN A 39 16.25 -34.10 -14.34
CA GLN A 39 17.39 -34.14 -15.27
C GLN A 39 17.45 -35.52 -15.96
N GLY A 40 16.90 -35.62 -17.17
CA GLY A 40 16.66 -36.91 -17.82
C GLY A 40 15.78 -37.81 -16.95
N ASP A 41 16.23 -39.02 -16.67
CA ASP A 41 15.53 -39.98 -15.80
C ASP A 41 15.71 -39.72 -14.29
N HIS A 42 16.52 -38.71 -13.92
CA HIS A 42 16.79 -38.40 -12.52
C HIS A 42 15.84 -37.32 -12.01
N VAL A 43 15.19 -37.59 -10.88
CA VAL A 43 14.32 -36.63 -10.20
C VAL A 43 14.76 -36.49 -8.75
N GLN A 44 15.00 -35.26 -8.32
CA GLN A 44 15.27 -34.92 -6.93
C GLN A 44 14.21 -33.96 -6.40
N VAL A 45 13.87 -34.10 -5.13
CA VAL A 45 12.91 -33.22 -4.44
C VAL A 45 13.52 -32.74 -3.14
N VAL A 46 13.49 -31.43 -2.91
CA VAL A 46 13.89 -30.82 -1.64
C VAL A 46 12.82 -29.84 -1.15
N ARG A 47 12.81 -29.58 0.16
CA ARG A 47 12.03 -28.50 0.74
C ARG A 47 12.94 -27.31 1.04
N THR A 48 12.44 -26.11 0.77
CA THR A 48 13.15 -24.88 1.14
C THR A 48 13.26 -24.74 2.65
N ARG A 49 14.35 -24.12 3.08
CA ARG A 49 14.60 -23.70 4.47
C ARG A 49 13.69 -22.53 4.88
N PRO A 50 13.68 -22.11 6.17
CA PRO A 50 12.88 -20.96 6.62
C PRO A 50 13.15 -19.65 5.88
N ASP A 51 14.38 -19.46 5.40
CA ASP A 51 14.76 -18.33 4.56
C ASP A 51 14.38 -18.54 3.09
N GLY A 52 13.77 -19.65 2.70
CA GLY A 52 13.38 -19.95 1.32
C GLY A 52 14.50 -20.57 0.48
N TRP A 53 15.67 -20.85 1.06
CA TRP A 53 16.80 -21.40 0.33
C TRP A 53 16.62 -22.88 0.01
N PHE A 54 17.01 -23.30 -1.19
CA PHE A 54 17.12 -24.70 -1.58
C PHE A 54 18.47 -24.97 -2.25
N ARG A 55 18.90 -26.23 -2.22
CA ARG A 55 20.15 -26.68 -2.84
C ARG A 55 20.03 -28.15 -3.24
N PHE A 56 20.42 -28.44 -4.47
CA PHE A 56 20.57 -29.79 -5.00
C PHE A 56 22.03 -30.09 -5.28
N ARG A 57 22.40 -31.36 -5.10
CA ARG A 57 23.55 -31.94 -5.76
C ARG A 57 23.06 -32.47 -7.11
N ALA A 58 23.23 -31.69 -8.16
CA ALA A 58 22.68 -31.98 -9.48
C ALA A 58 23.47 -33.08 -10.21
N PHE A 59 22.83 -33.69 -11.20
CA PHE A 59 23.49 -34.52 -12.20
C PHE A 59 24.02 -33.63 -13.33
N GLN A 60 24.91 -34.17 -14.17
CA GLN A 60 25.36 -33.43 -15.35
C GLN A 60 24.27 -33.39 -16.42
N GLY A 61 24.20 -32.30 -17.18
CA GLY A 61 23.21 -32.10 -18.23
C GLY A 61 22.12 -31.09 -17.86
N ALA A 62 21.25 -30.80 -18.84
CA ALA A 62 20.15 -29.87 -18.68
C ALA A 62 19.03 -30.48 -17.82
N GLY A 63 18.16 -29.62 -17.30
CA GLY A 63 17.00 -30.07 -16.54
C GLY A 63 15.97 -28.97 -16.33
N THR A 64 14.92 -29.31 -15.60
CA THR A 64 13.84 -28.38 -15.27
C THR A 64 13.65 -28.35 -13.76
N LEU A 65 13.60 -27.15 -13.21
CA LEU A 65 13.17 -26.90 -11.83
C LEU A 65 11.67 -26.60 -11.83
N THR A 66 10.94 -27.25 -10.94
CA THR A 66 9.52 -26.97 -10.68
C THR A 66 9.30 -26.72 -9.19
N VAL A 67 8.54 -25.68 -8.85
CA VAL A 67 8.24 -25.30 -7.47
C VAL A 67 6.76 -25.49 -7.18
N LYS A 68 6.45 -26.17 -6.07
CA LYS A 68 5.13 -26.17 -5.46
C LYS A 68 5.19 -25.31 -4.21
N LEU A 69 4.47 -24.19 -4.24
CA LEU A 69 4.41 -23.23 -3.14
C LEU A 69 3.56 -23.74 -1.97
N PRO A 70 3.90 -23.35 -0.72
CA PRO A 70 3.05 -23.57 0.44
C PRO A 70 1.85 -22.63 0.44
N GLN A 71 0.89 -22.87 1.34
CA GLN A 71 -0.30 -22.03 1.48
C GLN A 71 0.08 -20.57 1.75
N GLY A 72 -0.68 -19.64 1.15
CA GLY A 72 -0.48 -18.21 1.35
C GLY A 72 0.60 -17.61 0.44
N TRP A 73 1.17 -18.38 -0.48
CA TRP A 73 2.10 -17.87 -1.50
C TRP A 73 1.54 -18.07 -2.91
N THR A 74 1.84 -17.13 -3.80
CA THR A 74 1.55 -17.23 -5.24
C THR A 74 2.76 -16.80 -6.05
N ALA A 75 2.88 -17.24 -7.30
CA ALA A 75 3.93 -16.77 -8.20
C ALA A 75 3.41 -16.82 -9.64
N PRO A 76 3.87 -15.91 -10.52
CA PRO A 76 3.51 -15.95 -11.93
C PRO A 76 4.21 -17.10 -12.69
N ALA A 77 5.37 -17.54 -12.23
CA ALA A 77 6.14 -18.63 -12.81
C ALA A 77 6.68 -19.56 -11.71
N LEU A 78 6.45 -20.86 -11.89
CA LEU A 78 6.87 -21.92 -10.96
C LEU A 78 7.76 -22.97 -11.61
N THR A 79 8.20 -22.72 -12.84
CA THR A 79 9.04 -23.62 -13.61
C THR A 79 10.20 -22.83 -14.22
N ARG A 80 11.40 -23.41 -14.23
CA ARG A 80 12.58 -22.79 -14.82
C ARG A 80 13.49 -23.84 -15.44
N GLU A 81 13.98 -23.56 -16.64
CA GLU A 81 15.01 -24.38 -17.28
C GLU A 81 16.37 -24.17 -16.60
N VAL A 82 17.07 -25.28 -16.40
CA VAL A 82 18.45 -25.36 -15.94
C VAL A 82 19.28 -25.76 -17.15
N GLY A 83 20.19 -24.88 -17.56
CA GLY A 83 21.14 -25.16 -18.65
C GLY A 83 22.03 -26.38 -18.35
N PRO A 84 22.89 -26.78 -19.30
CA PRO A 84 23.73 -27.96 -19.14
C PRO A 84 24.67 -27.79 -17.94
N ALA A 85 24.38 -28.52 -16.86
CA ALA A 85 25.21 -28.48 -15.66
C ALA A 85 26.44 -29.38 -15.83
N LEU A 86 27.62 -28.85 -15.58
CA LEU A 86 28.90 -29.55 -15.65
C LEU A 86 29.52 -29.69 -14.26
N ARG A 87 30.44 -30.64 -14.07
CA ARG A 87 31.13 -30.77 -12.78
C ARG A 87 31.84 -29.47 -12.42
N GLY A 88 31.72 -29.07 -11.16
CA GLY A 88 32.24 -27.81 -10.65
C GLY A 88 31.24 -26.64 -10.75
N ASP A 89 30.17 -26.75 -11.54
CA ASP A 89 29.22 -25.66 -11.72
C ASP A 89 28.41 -25.37 -10.45
N VAL A 90 28.09 -24.09 -10.27
CA VAL A 90 27.05 -23.63 -9.34
C VAL A 90 26.07 -22.79 -10.14
N ILE A 91 24.88 -23.34 -10.37
CA ILE A 91 23.80 -22.69 -11.10
C ILE A 91 22.84 -22.08 -10.08
N ARG A 92 22.61 -20.76 -10.18
CA ARG A 92 21.63 -20.05 -9.37
C ARG A 92 20.30 -19.92 -10.08
N ALA A 93 19.23 -20.34 -9.42
CA ALA A 93 17.88 -20.35 -9.94
C ALA A 93 16.88 -19.87 -8.88
N ASP A 94 16.73 -18.56 -8.75
CA ASP A 94 15.75 -17.96 -7.84
C ASP A 94 14.33 -17.95 -8.44
N PHE A 95 13.33 -18.01 -7.56
CA PHE A 95 11.91 -17.91 -7.86
C PHE A 95 11.30 -16.76 -7.04
N LEU A 96 10.71 -15.80 -7.74
CA LEU A 96 9.98 -14.71 -7.11
C LEU A 96 8.55 -15.17 -6.79
N ALA A 97 8.16 -15.06 -5.53
CA ALA A 97 6.81 -15.36 -5.05
C ALA A 97 6.23 -14.17 -4.29
N THR A 98 4.90 -14.08 -4.23
CA THR A 98 4.15 -13.07 -3.50
C THR A 98 3.46 -13.72 -2.32
N ALA A 99 3.67 -13.18 -1.13
CA ALA A 99 2.95 -13.60 0.07
C ALA A 99 1.57 -12.92 0.13
N ARG A 100 0.52 -13.72 0.35
CA ARG A 100 -0.83 -13.26 0.63
C ARG A 100 -0.88 -12.72 2.05
N ARG A 101 -1.13 -11.42 2.16
CA ARG A 101 -1.38 -10.73 3.43
C ARG A 101 -2.80 -10.21 3.49
N VAL A 102 -3.43 -10.38 4.64
CA VAL A 102 -4.75 -9.85 4.95
C VAL A 102 -4.60 -8.92 6.14
N LEU A 103 -5.14 -7.70 6.04
CA LEU A 103 -5.28 -6.76 7.14
C LEU A 103 -6.76 -6.58 7.44
N ARG A 104 -7.14 -6.93 8.67
CA ARG A 104 -8.46 -6.71 9.24
C ARG A 104 -8.32 -5.66 10.32
N GLY A 105 -9.14 -4.63 10.30
CA GLY A 105 -8.94 -3.54 11.24
C GLY A 105 -10.11 -2.60 11.34
N ARG A 106 -10.00 -1.68 12.30
CA ARG A 106 -10.81 -0.48 12.35
C ARG A 106 -9.98 0.72 11.92
N LEU A 107 -10.55 1.57 11.07
CA LEU A 107 -9.98 2.85 10.72
C LEU A 107 -10.34 3.89 11.78
N LEU A 108 -9.34 4.57 12.33
CA LEU A 108 -9.50 5.54 13.41
C LEU A 108 -8.99 6.92 13.00
N VAL A 109 -9.71 7.96 13.39
CA VAL A 109 -9.30 9.37 13.38
C VAL A 109 -9.39 9.87 14.82
N ASP A 110 -8.27 10.32 15.38
CA ASP A 110 -8.18 10.79 16.78
C ASP A 110 -8.85 9.81 17.78
N GLY A 111 -8.63 8.51 17.56
CA GLY A 111 -9.17 7.43 18.41
C GLY A 111 -10.65 7.08 18.16
N ALA A 112 -11.37 7.81 17.31
CA ALA A 112 -12.76 7.53 16.95
C ALA A 112 -12.86 6.81 15.58
N PRO A 113 -13.85 5.91 15.39
CA PRO A 113 -14.02 5.21 14.12
C PRO A 113 -14.37 6.17 12.98
N LEU A 114 -13.76 5.95 11.82
CA LEU A 114 -14.11 6.62 10.57
C LEU A 114 -14.91 5.66 9.66
N PRO A 115 -16.25 5.77 9.62
CA PRO A 115 -17.13 4.92 8.84
C PRO A 115 -17.30 5.41 7.40
N GLU A 116 -17.79 4.51 6.53
CA GLU A 116 -18.27 4.81 5.17
C GLU A 116 -17.26 5.51 4.23
N VAL A 117 -15.97 5.42 4.51
CA VAL A 117 -14.90 5.93 3.65
C VAL A 117 -14.26 4.84 2.82
N ARG A 118 -13.75 5.21 1.64
CA ARG A 118 -12.88 4.34 0.84
C ARG A 118 -11.45 4.48 1.33
N ILE A 119 -10.84 3.34 1.62
CA ILE A 119 -9.42 3.22 1.94
C ILE A 119 -8.66 2.53 0.82
N SER A 120 -7.39 2.89 0.65
CA SER A 120 -6.46 2.21 -0.24
C SER A 120 -5.11 1.99 0.46
N ALA A 121 -4.45 0.89 0.12
CA ALA A 121 -3.13 0.55 0.63
C ALA A 121 -2.41 -0.34 -0.39
N GLY A 122 -1.32 0.15 -0.99
CA GLY A 122 -0.69 -0.52 -2.12
C GLY A 122 -1.71 -0.81 -3.25
N PRO A 123 -1.83 -2.05 -3.75
CA PRO A 123 -2.80 -2.42 -4.78
C PRO A 123 -4.23 -2.67 -4.25
N ALA A 124 -4.43 -2.67 -2.92
CA ALA A 124 -5.70 -3.05 -2.31
C ALA A 124 -6.58 -1.83 -2.01
N SER A 125 -7.90 -2.00 -2.06
CA SER A 125 -8.86 -0.99 -1.63
C SER A 125 -10.10 -1.62 -1.02
N ALA A 126 -10.74 -0.93 -0.07
CA ALA A 126 -11.97 -1.36 0.58
C ALA A 126 -12.78 -0.15 1.05
N SER A 127 -14.02 -0.38 1.49
CA SER A 127 -14.82 0.61 2.21
C SER A 127 -14.95 0.19 3.67
N THR A 128 -14.94 1.16 4.57
CA THR A 128 -15.20 0.92 6.00
C THR A 128 -16.71 0.80 6.28
N ASP A 129 -17.10 -0.08 7.20
CA ASP A 129 -18.48 -0.18 7.68
C ASP A 129 -18.85 0.96 8.67
N ALA A 130 -20.07 0.94 9.22
CA ALA A 130 -20.55 1.93 10.19
C ALA A 130 -19.73 2.00 11.51
N ARG A 131 -18.91 0.98 11.79
CA ARG A 131 -18.00 0.92 12.93
C ARG A 131 -16.55 1.19 12.53
N GLY A 132 -16.30 1.61 11.29
CA GLY A 132 -14.96 1.84 10.75
C GLY A 132 -14.22 0.55 10.37
N LEU A 133 -14.86 -0.62 10.38
CA LEU A 133 -14.19 -1.89 10.11
C LEU A 133 -13.95 -2.10 8.62
N PHE A 134 -12.82 -2.71 8.27
CA PHE A 134 -12.44 -3.02 6.90
C PHE A 134 -11.62 -4.31 6.81
N VAL A 135 -11.50 -4.82 5.58
CA VAL A 135 -10.58 -5.90 5.22
C VAL A 135 -9.84 -5.53 3.94
N LEU A 136 -8.51 -5.61 3.96
CA LEU A 136 -7.64 -5.42 2.80
C LEU A 136 -6.82 -6.69 2.56
N GLU A 137 -6.73 -7.14 1.31
CA GLU A 137 -5.99 -8.34 0.93
C GLU A 137 -4.91 -8.04 -0.12
N GLY A 138 -3.85 -8.84 -0.15
CA GLY A 138 -2.79 -8.71 -1.15
C GLY A 138 -1.81 -7.57 -0.87
N LEU A 139 -1.65 -7.21 0.41
CA LEU A 139 -0.77 -6.12 0.82
C LEU A 139 0.72 -6.53 0.73
N PRO A 140 1.62 -5.58 0.43
CA PRO A 140 3.06 -5.82 0.53
C PRO A 140 3.50 -5.96 2.00
N GLY A 141 4.68 -6.56 2.22
CA GLY A 141 5.31 -6.59 3.55
C GLY A 141 5.99 -5.26 3.89
N GLY A 142 6.25 -5.04 5.18
CA GLY A 142 6.89 -3.82 5.69
C GLY A 142 5.87 -2.71 6.02
N VAL A 143 6.34 -1.46 6.02
CA VAL A 143 5.50 -0.30 6.29
C VAL A 143 4.66 0.03 5.06
N VAL A 144 3.34 -0.02 5.22
CA VAL A 144 2.37 0.28 4.17
C VAL A 144 1.65 1.59 4.51
N ASP A 145 1.66 2.52 3.57
CA ASP A 145 0.83 3.73 3.66
C ASP A 145 -0.63 3.37 3.37
N VAL A 146 -1.51 3.72 4.30
CA VAL A 146 -2.96 3.62 4.15
C VAL A 146 -3.50 5.00 3.84
N ARG A 147 -4.25 5.14 2.76
CA ARG A 147 -4.82 6.40 2.29
C ARG A 147 -6.34 6.38 2.30
N VAL A 148 -6.93 7.49 2.70
CA VAL A 148 -8.35 7.79 2.55
C VAL A 148 -8.45 8.86 1.48
N ASP A 149 -9.31 8.66 0.47
CA ASP A 149 -9.42 9.60 -0.65
C ASP A 149 -10.29 10.82 -0.31
N ALA A 150 -11.35 10.61 0.49
CA ALA A 150 -12.34 11.61 0.84
C ALA A 150 -12.75 11.47 2.31
N PRO A 151 -12.30 12.37 3.20
CA PRO A 151 -11.30 13.41 2.96
C PRO A 151 -9.89 12.82 2.74
N PRO A 152 -8.96 13.56 2.11
CA PRO A 152 -7.58 13.12 1.95
C PRO A 152 -6.91 12.97 3.32
N LEU A 153 -6.71 11.73 3.77
CA LEU A 153 -6.05 11.39 5.02
C LEU A 153 -5.07 10.25 4.81
N ALA A 154 -4.04 10.18 5.65
CA ALA A 154 -3.02 9.15 5.57
C ALA A 154 -2.70 8.56 6.95
N GLY A 155 -2.39 7.27 6.94
CA GLY A 155 -1.91 6.52 8.09
C GLY A 155 -0.88 5.49 7.63
N ARG A 156 -0.30 4.78 8.59
CA ARG A 156 0.69 3.73 8.31
C ARG A 156 0.39 2.49 9.13
N VAL A 157 0.70 1.34 8.54
CA VAL A 157 0.62 0.05 9.22
C VAL A 157 1.85 -0.77 8.85
N GLU A 158 2.44 -1.43 9.83
CA GLU A 158 3.52 -2.36 9.61
C GLU A 158 2.95 -3.77 9.44
N LEU A 159 3.32 -4.43 8.35
CA LEU A 159 2.92 -5.79 8.03
C LEU A 159 4.14 -6.72 8.05
N PRO A 160 3.99 -7.94 8.58
CA PRO A 160 5.08 -8.89 8.71
C PRO A 160 5.61 -9.35 7.35
N ALA A 161 6.85 -9.82 7.34
CA ALA A 161 7.43 -10.60 6.24
C ALA A 161 6.68 -11.93 6.07
N GLY A 162 6.49 -12.40 4.82
CA GLY A 162 5.72 -13.62 4.52
C GLY A 162 4.19 -13.50 4.67
N PRO A 163 3.45 -14.61 4.47
CA PRO A 163 1.98 -14.62 4.53
C PRO A 163 1.48 -14.42 5.95
N ALA A 164 0.43 -13.63 6.12
CA ALA A 164 -0.16 -13.34 7.43
C ALA A 164 -1.62 -12.87 7.33
N ASP A 165 -2.40 -13.12 8.38
CA ASP A 165 -3.67 -12.45 8.66
C ASP A 165 -3.47 -11.58 9.91
N VAL A 166 -3.48 -10.27 9.72
CA VAL A 166 -3.18 -9.27 10.76
C VAL A 166 -4.48 -8.60 11.18
N ALA A 167 -4.80 -8.67 12.47
CA ALA A 167 -5.91 -7.93 13.07
C ALA A 167 -5.35 -6.71 13.83
N ARG A 168 -5.51 -5.51 13.28
CA ARG A 168 -4.96 -4.28 13.88
C ARG A 168 -5.74 -3.04 13.47
N ASP A 169 -5.96 -2.14 14.42
CA ASP A 169 -6.52 -0.81 14.13
C ASP A 169 -5.51 0.08 13.43
N VAL A 170 -5.99 0.86 12.47
CA VAL A 170 -5.19 1.80 11.68
C VAL A 170 -5.65 3.21 12.01
N SER A 171 -4.74 3.99 12.59
CA SER A 171 -4.97 5.41 12.84
C SER A 171 -4.49 6.22 11.64
N VAL A 172 -5.35 7.10 11.14
CA VAL A 172 -4.98 8.13 10.17
C VAL A 172 -4.83 9.46 10.88
N SER A 173 -3.84 10.24 10.47
CA SER A 173 -3.54 11.54 11.07
C SER A 173 -4.30 12.65 10.36
N VAL A 174 -4.96 13.51 11.13
CA VAL A 174 -5.55 14.75 10.60
C VAL A 174 -4.59 15.89 10.93
N PRO A 175 -4.12 16.66 9.94
CA PRO A 175 -3.21 17.75 10.21
C PRO A 175 -3.93 18.89 10.93
N ASP A 176 -3.24 19.54 11.87
CA ASP A 176 -3.67 20.84 12.36
C ASP A 176 -3.49 21.89 11.24
N PHE A 177 -4.48 22.76 11.06
CA PHE A 177 -4.48 23.76 9.99
C PHE A 177 -3.31 24.73 10.15
N GLY A 178 -2.95 25.10 11.38
CA GLY A 178 -1.80 25.96 11.66
C GLY A 178 -0.45 25.30 11.36
N SER A 179 -0.41 23.97 11.29
CA SER A 179 0.80 23.21 10.91
C SER A 179 1.00 23.13 9.39
N LEU A 180 -0.04 23.41 8.60
CA LEU A 180 0.04 23.38 7.15
C LEU A 180 0.84 24.58 6.62
N ARG A 181 1.63 24.35 5.57
CA ARG A 181 2.33 25.40 4.82
C ARG A 181 1.38 26.12 3.86
N VAL A 182 0.33 26.70 4.41
CA VAL A 182 -0.69 27.42 3.65
C VAL A 182 -1.06 28.71 4.36
N SER A 183 -1.34 29.74 3.57
CA SER A 183 -1.87 31.02 4.05
C SER A 183 -3.33 31.19 3.62
N ARG A 184 -4.15 31.82 4.46
CA ARG A 184 -5.54 32.13 4.11
C ARG A 184 -5.56 33.24 3.07
N VAL A 185 -6.30 33.04 1.99
CA VAL A 185 -6.56 34.11 1.01
C VAL A 185 -7.75 34.94 1.52
N PRO A 186 -7.67 36.28 1.55
CA PRO A 186 -8.77 37.13 2.03
C PRO A 186 -9.98 37.05 1.10
N GLN A 187 -10.87 36.10 1.36
CA GLN A 187 -12.12 35.84 0.65
C GLN A 187 -13.17 35.32 1.64
N ASP A 188 -14.45 35.50 1.31
CA ASP A 188 -15.55 34.95 2.11
C ASP A 188 -15.43 33.43 2.18
N SER A 189 -15.43 32.87 3.40
CA SER A 189 -15.49 31.43 3.59
C SER A 189 -16.90 30.89 3.40
N PHE A 190 -17.00 29.58 3.21
CA PHE A 190 -18.28 28.88 3.24
C PHE A 190 -18.32 27.99 4.47
N GLU A 191 -19.31 28.17 5.32
CA GLU A 191 -19.45 27.44 6.58
C GLU A 191 -20.83 26.77 6.63
N ARG A 192 -20.88 25.51 7.07
CA ARG A 192 -22.13 24.75 7.22
C ARG A 192 -22.05 23.77 8.40
N PRO A 193 -23.14 23.56 9.15
CA PRO A 193 -23.15 22.59 10.25
C PRO A 193 -22.74 21.19 9.80
N ILE A 194 -21.89 20.53 10.58
CA ILE A 194 -21.46 19.14 10.37
C ILE A 194 -22.69 18.23 10.28
N SER A 195 -23.69 18.42 11.15
CA SER A 195 -24.93 17.64 11.14
C SER A 195 -25.68 17.71 9.81
N ASP A 196 -25.60 18.83 9.11
CA ASP A 196 -26.32 19.02 7.85
C ASP A 196 -25.64 18.29 6.70
N TRP A 197 -24.31 18.17 6.72
CA TRP A 197 -23.56 17.30 5.82
C TRP A 197 -23.86 15.83 6.09
N LEU A 198 -23.81 15.40 7.35
CA LEU A 198 -24.04 14.00 7.73
C LEU A 198 -25.48 13.56 7.42
N ALA A 199 -26.45 14.45 7.59
CA ALA A 199 -27.84 14.21 7.19
C ALA A 199 -28.06 14.32 5.67
N SER A 200 -27.01 14.57 4.88
CA SER A 200 -27.09 14.79 3.43
C SER A 200 -28.17 15.81 3.03
N LYS A 201 -28.34 16.87 3.84
CA LYS A 201 -29.28 17.94 3.51
C LYS A 201 -28.86 18.60 2.21
N ARG A 202 -29.81 18.94 1.35
CA ARG A 202 -29.53 19.61 0.07
C ARG A 202 -28.90 20.98 0.31
N LEU A 203 -28.05 21.42 -0.63
CA LEU A 203 -27.53 22.77 -0.68
C LEU A 203 -28.58 23.70 -1.29
N GLY A 204 -28.81 24.84 -0.68
CA GLY A 204 -29.61 25.92 -1.25
C GLY A 204 -28.84 26.66 -2.35
N VAL A 205 -29.57 27.36 -3.23
CA VAL A 205 -28.98 28.14 -4.33
C VAL A 205 -27.88 29.11 -3.87
N PRO A 206 -28.01 29.86 -2.75
CA PRO A 206 -26.95 30.74 -2.28
C PRO A 206 -25.68 29.99 -1.82
N GLU A 207 -25.84 28.79 -1.29
CA GLU A 207 -24.72 27.95 -0.82
C GLU A 207 -23.95 27.39 -2.00
N ILE A 208 -24.67 26.87 -3.01
CA ILE A 208 -24.10 26.39 -4.27
C ILE A 208 -23.29 27.52 -4.92
N GLY A 209 -23.88 28.70 -5.07
CA GLY A 209 -23.20 29.84 -5.69
C GLY A 209 -21.94 30.29 -4.91
N ARG A 210 -21.92 30.17 -3.57
CA ARG A 210 -20.70 30.44 -2.78
C ARG A 210 -19.61 29.40 -3.02
N MET A 211 -19.97 28.12 -3.01
CA MET A 211 -19.03 27.03 -3.26
C MET A 211 -18.43 27.10 -4.68
N GLU A 212 -19.26 27.37 -5.69
CA GLU A 212 -18.80 27.52 -7.07
C GLU A 212 -17.86 28.71 -7.25
N ARG A 213 -18.12 29.84 -6.57
CA ARG A 213 -17.19 30.97 -6.57
C ARG A 213 -15.84 30.60 -5.97
N LEU A 214 -15.82 29.94 -4.81
CA LEU A 214 -14.57 29.47 -4.19
C LEU A 214 -13.83 28.47 -5.09
N ALA A 215 -14.55 27.55 -5.72
CA ALA A 215 -13.98 26.59 -6.66
C ALA A 215 -13.38 27.27 -7.90
N ALA A 216 -14.08 28.24 -8.47
CA ALA A 216 -13.60 29.01 -9.62
C ALA A 216 -12.29 29.75 -9.29
N LEU A 217 -12.17 30.30 -8.07
CA LEU A 217 -10.94 30.95 -7.63
C LEU A 217 -9.75 29.99 -7.62
N VAL A 218 -9.93 28.72 -7.23
CA VAL A 218 -8.85 27.71 -7.28
C VAL A 218 -8.27 27.59 -8.69
N GLY A 219 -9.10 27.72 -9.72
CA GLY A 219 -8.68 27.66 -11.12
C GLY A 219 -7.77 28.80 -11.56
N LEU A 220 -7.72 29.92 -10.82
CA LEU A 220 -7.00 31.13 -11.22
C LEU A 220 -5.50 31.09 -10.94
N ASP A 221 -5.05 30.29 -9.97
CA ASP A 221 -3.66 30.23 -9.55
C ASP A 221 -3.32 28.80 -9.10
N PRO A 222 -2.29 28.13 -9.65
CA PRO A 222 -1.91 26.76 -9.30
C PRO A 222 -1.51 26.56 -7.83
N ALA A 223 -1.18 27.61 -7.07
CA ALA A 223 -0.88 27.56 -5.65
C ALA A 223 -2.15 27.55 -4.77
N PHE A 224 -3.32 27.93 -5.30
CA PHE A 224 -4.55 27.94 -4.53
C PHE A 224 -5.07 26.54 -4.21
N ARG A 225 -5.63 26.40 -3.02
CA ARG A 225 -6.20 25.17 -2.46
C ARG A 225 -7.49 25.50 -1.71
N LEU A 226 -8.42 24.56 -1.67
CA LEU A 226 -9.54 24.62 -0.73
C LEU A 226 -9.25 23.76 0.49
N ALA A 227 -9.24 24.38 1.66
CA ALA A 227 -9.13 23.69 2.93
C ALA A 227 -10.51 23.52 3.56
N MET A 228 -10.89 22.27 3.82
CA MET A 228 -12.01 21.91 4.67
C MET A 228 -11.49 21.80 6.10
N VAL A 229 -11.93 22.69 6.98
CA VAL A 229 -11.42 22.79 8.35
C VAL A 229 -12.53 22.49 9.34
N ALA A 230 -12.30 21.49 10.19
CA ALA A 230 -13.21 21.10 11.26
C ALA A 230 -12.65 21.47 12.65
N PRO A 231 -13.49 21.55 13.70
CA PRO A 231 -13.00 21.69 15.07
C PRO A 231 -12.18 20.47 15.48
N SER A 232 -11.04 20.67 16.15
CA SER A 232 -10.13 19.57 16.56
C SER A 232 -10.81 18.50 17.42
N ARG A 233 -11.76 18.89 18.27
CA ARG A 233 -12.52 17.93 19.11
C ARG A 233 -13.56 17.11 18.34
N GLU A 234 -13.80 17.43 17.08
CA GLU A 234 -14.80 16.78 16.22
C GLU A 234 -14.17 16.17 14.97
N ALA A 235 -12.85 15.91 14.97
CA ALA A 235 -12.08 15.46 13.81
C ALA A 235 -12.75 14.32 13.02
N ALA A 236 -13.24 13.27 13.69
CA ALA A 236 -13.90 12.15 13.03
C ALA A 236 -15.23 12.54 12.34
N ARG A 237 -16.08 13.35 13.01
CA ARG A 237 -17.35 13.83 12.41
C ARG A 237 -17.09 14.86 11.31
N GLY A 238 -16.10 15.72 11.53
CA GLY A 238 -15.60 16.68 10.55
C GLY A 238 -15.06 15.98 9.31
N ALA A 239 -14.31 14.89 9.47
CA ALA A 239 -13.81 14.08 8.37
C ALA A 239 -14.96 13.47 7.56
N GLN A 240 -15.96 12.88 8.22
CA GLN A 240 -17.15 12.36 7.54
C GLN A 240 -17.89 13.47 6.76
N ALA A 241 -18.11 14.63 7.37
CA ALA A 241 -18.73 15.77 6.70
C ALA A 241 -17.89 16.27 5.51
N ALA A 242 -16.57 16.32 5.66
CA ALA A 242 -15.63 16.69 4.62
C ALA A 242 -15.64 15.69 3.45
N ALA A 243 -15.84 14.39 3.71
CA ALA A 243 -16.04 13.40 2.64
C ALA A 243 -17.27 13.74 1.77
N VAL A 244 -18.38 14.15 2.41
CA VAL A 244 -19.60 14.57 1.70
C VAL A 244 -19.33 15.85 0.90
N LEU A 245 -18.74 16.87 1.53
CA LEU A 245 -18.40 18.14 0.87
C LEU A 245 -17.45 17.93 -0.32
N GLN A 246 -16.43 17.08 -0.18
CA GLN A 246 -15.49 16.78 -1.26
C GLN A 246 -16.19 16.13 -2.47
N ARG A 247 -17.24 15.33 -2.28
CA ARG A 247 -18.03 14.81 -3.41
C ARG A 247 -18.71 15.92 -4.20
N TYR A 248 -19.17 16.98 -3.54
CA TYR A 248 -19.70 18.16 -4.23
C TYR A 248 -18.60 18.93 -4.97
N LEU A 249 -17.44 19.14 -4.33
CA LEU A 249 -16.31 19.86 -4.93
C LEU A 249 -15.70 19.12 -6.13
N THR A 250 -15.66 17.80 -6.08
CA THR A 250 -14.98 16.98 -7.10
C THR A 250 -15.95 16.38 -8.12
N GLY A 251 -17.26 16.43 -7.87
CA GLY A 251 -18.31 15.83 -8.71
C GLY A 251 -18.34 16.39 -10.13
N PRO A 252 -18.71 17.67 -10.35
CA PRO A 252 -18.58 18.33 -11.66
C PRO A 252 -17.12 18.68 -12.02
N ALA A 253 -16.14 18.06 -11.35
CA ALA A 253 -14.73 18.44 -11.38
C ALA A 253 -14.50 19.94 -11.07
N LEU A 254 -15.31 20.54 -10.19
CA LEU A 254 -15.17 21.96 -9.84
C LEU A 254 -13.78 22.27 -9.27
N VAL A 255 -13.24 21.34 -8.49
CA VAL A 255 -11.88 21.42 -7.93
C VAL A 255 -11.19 20.07 -8.09
N PRO A 256 -9.96 20.02 -8.65
CA PRO A 256 -9.17 18.80 -8.69
C PRO A 256 -8.88 18.27 -7.28
N ARG A 257 -8.84 16.94 -7.10
CA ARG A 257 -8.72 16.29 -5.78
C ARG A 257 -7.46 16.70 -5.03
N GLU A 258 -6.35 16.82 -5.74
CA GLU A 258 -5.05 17.28 -5.24
C GLU A 258 -5.05 18.75 -4.79
N ARG A 259 -6.14 19.48 -5.09
CA ARG A 259 -6.31 20.88 -4.70
C ARG A 259 -7.25 21.07 -3.51
N VAL A 260 -7.71 19.96 -2.92
CA VAL A 260 -8.52 19.92 -1.70
C VAL A 260 -7.70 19.38 -0.54
N LEU A 261 -7.83 20.02 0.62
CA LEU A 261 -7.17 19.64 1.86
C LEU A 261 -8.21 19.45 2.95
N PHE A 262 -7.93 18.59 3.93
CA PHE A 262 -8.70 18.48 5.15
C PHE A 262 -7.78 18.67 6.35
N ALA A 263 -8.22 19.46 7.32
CA ALA A 263 -7.47 19.79 8.52
C ALA A 263 -8.42 20.04 9.69
N VAL A 264 -7.86 20.10 10.88
CA VAL A 264 -8.55 20.56 12.09
C VAL A 264 -7.97 21.87 12.59
N ALA A 265 -8.76 22.67 13.30
CA ALA A 265 -8.26 23.84 14.01
C ALA A 265 -9.08 24.10 15.29
N GLU A 266 -8.43 24.64 16.32
CA GLU A 266 -9.11 25.05 17.55
C GLU A 266 -9.98 26.30 17.35
N SER A 267 -9.61 27.17 16.40
CA SER A 267 -10.31 28.42 16.12
C SER A 267 -11.59 28.24 15.31
N THR A 268 -11.84 27.06 14.76
CA THR A 268 -13.05 26.78 13.97
C THR A 268 -14.28 26.74 14.86
N ARG A 269 -15.39 27.29 14.36
CA ARG A 269 -16.65 27.30 15.10
C ARG A 269 -17.09 25.86 15.43
N PRO A 270 -17.42 25.55 16.71
CA PRO A 270 -17.92 24.24 17.09
C PRO A 270 -19.12 23.78 16.25
N GLY A 271 -19.13 22.49 15.90
CA GLY A 271 -20.19 21.85 15.12
C GLY A 271 -20.28 22.27 13.65
N HIS A 272 -19.34 23.06 13.13
CA HIS A 272 -19.36 23.54 11.74
C HIS A 272 -18.12 23.08 10.97
N LEU A 273 -18.33 22.80 9.68
CA LEU A 273 -17.23 22.59 8.73
C LEU A 273 -17.06 23.87 7.92
N GLU A 274 -15.86 24.43 7.95
CA GLU A 274 -15.51 25.64 7.21
C GLU A 274 -14.72 25.26 5.94
N LEU A 275 -15.03 25.92 4.82
CA LEU A 275 -14.33 25.81 3.55
C LEU A 275 -13.62 27.13 3.26
N LEU A 276 -12.30 27.06 3.17
CA LEU A 276 -11.40 28.21 3.04
C LEU A 276 -10.65 28.17 1.72
N LEU A 277 -10.53 29.31 1.05
CA LEU A 277 -9.51 29.50 0.04
C LEU A 277 -8.16 29.75 0.71
N THR A 278 -7.17 28.97 0.34
CA THR A 278 -5.80 29.03 0.87
C THR A 278 -4.79 29.03 -0.26
N ARG A 279 -3.58 29.51 0.00
CA ARG A 279 -2.45 29.49 -0.93
C ARG A 279 -1.30 28.71 -0.31
N ILE A 280 -0.70 27.80 -1.06
CA ILE A 280 0.53 27.10 -0.64
C ILE A 280 1.66 28.12 -0.48
N GLU A 281 2.38 28.02 0.62
CA GLU A 281 3.62 28.77 0.83
C GLU A 281 4.78 28.01 0.17
N GLU A 282 5.52 28.66 -0.72
CA GLU A 282 6.75 28.08 -1.25
C GLU A 282 7.78 27.91 -0.12
N PRO A 283 8.59 26.84 -0.16
CA PRO A 283 9.71 26.72 0.76
C PRO A 283 10.65 27.92 0.52
N ARG A 284 10.78 28.76 1.55
CA ARG A 284 11.77 29.84 1.58
C ARG A 284 13.19 29.30 1.61
#